data_AF-I6ZZ97-F1
#
_entry.id   AF-I6ZZ97-F1
#
_cell.length_a   1.000
_cell.length_b   1.000
_cell.length_c   1.000
_cell.angle_alpha   90.00
_cell.angle_beta   90.00
_cell.angle_gamma   90.00
#
_symmetry.space_group_name_H-M   'P 1'
#
loop_
_entity.id
_entity.type
_entity.pdbx_description
1 polymer ?
#
loop_
_entity_poly.entity_id
_entity_poly.type
_entity_poly.pdbx_seq_one_letter_code
_entity_poly.pdbx_strand_id
1 'polypeptide(L)'
;MKKEYKFEKGTQFTVIQPSITKNRLEIRLQEETVALLKATNIFKNDVLLEGDWGEWEFYRESIWKSDIAIRPYGLELPTAFFDKEFFNSGGTLKLPMGFRFYIQMHPFKKYHELLYGNERLILYKQKSSIKKKKLEIIIEKENDKLNKNAWVAAFPVYLIQASRNNF
;
A
#
# COMPACT_ATOMS: atom_id res chain seq x y z
N MET A 1 -10.20 20.43 0.61
CA MET A 1 -8.76 20.56 0.28
C MET A 1 -8.11 19.22 0.62
N LYS A 2 -7.66 18.41 -0.37
CA LYS A 2 -6.86 17.21 -0.06
C LYS A 2 -5.53 17.70 0.51
N LYS A 3 -5.26 17.44 1.79
CA LYS A 3 -3.95 17.71 2.39
C LYS A 3 -2.93 16.79 1.70
N GLU A 4 -1.86 17.37 1.17
CA GLU A 4 -0.69 16.59 0.78
C GLU A 4 -0.03 16.04 2.05
N TYR A 5 0.43 14.79 2.03
CA TYR A 5 1.19 14.22 3.13
C TYR A 5 2.68 14.34 2.80
N LYS A 6 3.46 14.97 3.66
CA LYS A 6 4.90 15.15 3.42
C LYS A 6 5.67 13.97 4.01
N PHE A 7 6.20 13.10 3.14
CA PHE A 7 7.10 12.03 3.57
C PHE A 7 8.53 12.56 3.69
N GLU A 8 9.04 12.61 4.92
CA GLU A 8 10.43 13.01 5.17
C GLU A 8 11.36 11.80 5.11
N LYS A 9 12.55 11.98 4.51
CA LYS A 9 13.55 10.92 4.44
C LYS A 9 13.92 10.42 5.84
N GLY A 10 13.99 9.09 5.99
CA GLY A 10 14.30 8.43 7.26
C GLY A 10 13.09 8.16 8.14
N THR A 11 11.91 8.69 7.78
CA THR A 11 10.66 8.39 8.49
C THR A 11 10.35 6.90 8.43
N GLN A 12 9.93 6.35 9.57
CA GLN A 12 9.56 4.94 9.69
C GLN A 12 8.14 4.81 10.21
N PHE A 13 7.29 4.15 9.44
CA PHE A 13 5.96 3.73 9.88
C PHE A 13 5.98 2.26 10.25
N THR A 14 5.18 1.89 11.24
CA THR A 14 4.94 0.50 11.61
C THR A 14 3.53 0.10 11.20
N VAL A 15 3.43 -0.96 10.43
CA VAL A 15 2.15 -1.62 10.14
C VAL A 15 1.92 -2.70 11.19
N ILE A 16 0.79 -2.61 11.87
CA ILE A 16 0.34 -3.60 12.84
C ILE A 16 -1.03 -4.14 12.48
N GLN A 17 -1.25 -5.41 12.82
CA GLN A 17 -2.58 -6.01 12.85
C GLN A 17 -2.99 -6.14 14.32
N PRO A 18 -3.92 -5.32 14.82
CA PRO A 18 -4.29 -5.30 16.23
C PRO A 18 -4.85 -6.64 16.71
N SER A 19 -5.60 -7.33 15.84
CA SER A 19 -6.15 -8.65 16.08
C SER A 19 -6.09 -9.49 14.82
N ILE A 20 -5.71 -10.76 14.96
CA ILE A 20 -5.68 -11.74 13.86
C ILE A 20 -7.08 -11.96 13.28
N THR A 21 -8.13 -11.78 14.09
CA THR A 21 -9.53 -11.89 13.64
C THR A 21 -10.09 -10.62 13.01
N LYS A 22 -9.39 -9.48 13.17
CA LYS A 22 -9.84 -8.22 12.57
C LYS A 22 -9.17 -8.08 11.20
N ASN A 23 -9.97 -7.94 10.17
CA ASN A 23 -9.55 -7.68 8.79
C ASN A 23 -9.13 -6.20 8.61
N ARG A 24 -8.28 -5.71 9.52
CA ARG A 24 -7.79 -4.33 9.53
C ARG A 24 -6.31 -4.26 9.90
N LEU A 25 -5.60 -3.35 9.24
CA LEU A 25 -4.21 -3.00 9.52
C LEU A 25 -4.14 -1.53 9.89
N GLU A 26 -3.38 -1.21 10.91
CA GLU A 26 -3.09 0.16 11.33
C GLU A 26 -1.66 0.49 10.89
N ILE A 27 -1.50 1.58 10.14
CA ILE A 27 -0.22 2.17 9.80
C ILE A 27 0.02 3.29 10.82
N ARG A 28 1.09 3.14 11.60
CA ARG A 28 1.41 4.03 12.71
C ARG A 28 2.71 4.76 12.49
N LEU A 29 2.72 6.04 12.84
CA LEU A 29 3.94 6.81 13.05
C LEU A 29 4.12 6.94 14.56
N GLN A 30 5.20 6.35 15.09
CA GLN A 30 5.38 6.23 16.55
C GLN A 30 4.17 5.53 17.21
N GLU A 31 3.44 6.22 18.08
CA GLU A 31 2.24 5.70 18.77
C GLU A 31 0.92 6.10 18.08
N GLU A 32 0.96 7.03 17.13
CA GLU A 32 -0.21 7.57 16.45
C GLU A 32 -0.56 6.76 15.20
N THR A 33 -1.87 6.53 14.98
CA THR A 33 -2.35 5.86 13.77
C THR A 33 -2.60 6.89 12.68
N VAL A 34 -1.76 6.89 11.65
CA VAL A 34 -1.85 7.84 10.52
C VAL A 34 -2.77 7.34 9.42
N ALA A 35 -2.88 6.03 9.25
CA ALA A 35 -3.76 5.44 8.25
C ALA A 35 -4.23 4.05 8.67
N LEU A 36 -5.39 3.64 8.15
CA LEU A 36 -6.00 2.35 8.41
C LEU A 36 -6.41 1.70 7.10
N LEU A 37 -6.04 0.43 6.91
CA LEU A 37 -6.50 -0.41 5.82
C LEU A 37 -7.52 -1.41 6.36
N LYS A 38 -8.76 -1.39 5.88
CA LYS A 38 -9.82 -2.33 6.29
C LYS A 38 -10.46 -3.01 5.10
N ALA A 39 -10.70 -4.32 5.20
CA ALA A 39 -11.55 -5.01 4.24
C ALA A 39 -12.98 -4.46 4.34
N THR A 40 -13.60 -4.12 3.22
CA THR A 40 -14.97 -3.57 3.17
C THR A 40 -16.04 -4.61 2.86
N ASN A 41 -15.66 -5.73 2.24
CA ASN A 41 -16.59 -6.80 1.89
C ASN A 41 -16.21 -8.15 2.53
N ILE A 42 -17.19 -9.04 2.65
CA ILE A 42 -17.05 -10.37 3.28
C ILE A 42 -16.07 -11.26 2.49
N PHE A 43 -15.95 -11.02 1.17
CA PHE A 43 -15.01 -11.72 0.29
C PHE A 43 -13.59 -11.15 0.32
N LYS A 44 -13.34 -10.11 1.10
CA LYS A 44 -12.00 -9.52 1.37
C LYS A 44 -11.26 -9.05 0.11
N ASN A 45 -11.99 -8.81 -0.98
CA ASN A 45 -11.42 -8.37 -2.25
C ASN A 45 -11.24 -6.86 -2.33
N ASP A 46 -11.99 -6.13 -1.49
CA ASP A 46 -12.04 -4.68 -1.49
C ASP A 46 -11.50 -4.19 -0.15
N VAL A 47 -10.55 -3.25 -0.22
CA VAL A 47 -9.91 -2.67 0.96
C VAL A 47 -10.03 -1.16 0.88
N LEU A 48 -10.56 -0.57 1.96
CA LEU A 48 -10.61 0.86 2.17
C LEU A 48 -9.38 1.29 2.99
N LEU A 49 -8.61 2.20 2.42
CA LEU A 49 -7.66 3.04 3.13
C LEU A 49 -8.39 4.27 3.65
N GLU A 50 -8.22 4.61 4.93
CA GLU A 50 -8.72 5.85 5.53
C GLU A 50 -7.65 6.47 6.45
N GLY A 51 -7.68 7.80 6.61
CA GLY A 51 -6.77 8.56 7.48
C GLY A 51 -6.03 9.69 6.75
N ASP A 52 -4.85 10.05 7.25
CA ASP A 52 -4.06 11.20 6.78
C ASP A 52 -3.56 11.04 5.34
N TRP A 53 -3.48 9.79 4.85
CA TRP A 53 -3.10 9.48 3.47
C TRP A 53 -4.29 9.55 2.49
N GLY A 54 -5.45 9.98 3.00
CA GLY A 54 -6.72 10.11 2.28
C GLY A 54 -7.57 8.85 2.34
N GLU A 55 -8.75 8.95 1.74
CA GLU A 55 -9.72 7.86 1.66
C GLU A 55 -9.74 7.26 0.25
N TRP A 56 -9.36 5.99 0.15
CA TRP A 56 -9.16 5.30 -1.13
C TRP A 56 -9.60 3.85 -1.07
N GLU A 57 -10.22 3.37 -2.13
CA GLU A 57 -10.59 1.97 -2.28
C GLU A 57 -9.63 1.26 -3.24
N PHE A 58 -9.15 0.09 -2.81
CA PHE A 58 -8.39 -0.86 -3.63
C PHE A 58 -9.27 -2.08 -3.86
N TYR A 59 -9.59 -2.38 -5.11
CA TYR A 59 -10.54 -3.44 -5.43
C TYR A 59 -10.18 -4.11 -6.76
N ARG A 60 -10.70 -5.33 -6.96
CA ARG A 60 -10.64 -5.98 -8.27
C ARG A 60 -11.97 -5.80 -8.97
N GLU A 61 -11.95 -5.26 -10.19
CA GLU A 61 -13.16 -5.12 -11.00
C GLU A 61 -13.80 -6.46 -11.36
N SER A 62 -12.98 -7.51 -11.47
CA SER A 62 -13.43 -8.86 -11.76
C SER A 62 -12.45 -9.87 -11.17
N ILE A 63 -12.96 -11.02 -10.74
CA ILE A 63 -12.15 -12.16 -10.30
C ILE A 63 -11.22 -12.70 -11.40
N TRP A 64 -11.56 -12.44 -12.67
CA TRP A 64 -10.82 -12.91 -13.85
C TRP A 64 -9.72 -11.94 -14.31
N LYS A 65 -9.79 -10.67 -13.88
CA LYS A 65 -8.75 -9.69 -14.19
C LYS A 65 -7.64 -9.76 -13.15
N SER A 66 -6.40 -9.72 -13.61
CA SER A 66 -5.21 -9.60 -12.75
C SER A 66 -5.08 -8.23 -12.11
N ASP A 67 -5.73 -7.23 -12.70
CA ASP A 67 -5.48 -5.83 -12.42
C ASP A 67 -6.28 -5.39 -11.18
N ILE A 68 -5.66 -4.55 -10.36
CA ILE A 68 -6.32 -3.95 -9.20
C ILE A 68 -6.62 -2.51 -9.54
N ALA A 69 -7.89 -2.13 -9.41
CA ALA A 69 -8.36 -0.77 -9.61
C ALA A 69 -8.30 0.02 -8.29
N ILE A 70 -8.02 1.32 -8.42
CA ILE A 70 -7.91 2.24 -7.29
C ILE A 70 -8.74 3.49 -7.56
N ARG A 71 -9.57 3.88 -6.60
CA ARG A 71 -10.38 5.10 -6.68
C ARG A 71 -10.45 5.83 -5.33
N PRO A 72 -10.66 7.16 -5.32
CA PRO A 72 -11.07 7.86 -4.11
C PRO A 72 -12.38 7.26 -3.58
N TYR A 73 -12.50 7.15 -2.25
CA TYR A 73 -13.71 6.63 -1.63
C TYR A 73 -14.96 7.40 -2.08
N GLY A 74 -16.04 6.68 -2.37
CA GLY A 74 -17.32 7.25 -2.80
C GLY A 74 -17.40 7.65 -4.28
N LEU A 75 -16.33 7.51 -5.06
CA LEU A 75 -16.40 7.66 -6.52
C LEU A 75 -16.68 6.34 -7.20
N GLU A 76 -17.35 6.38 -8.36
CA GLU A 76 -17.67 5.17 -9.12
C GLU A 76 -16.48 4.71 -9.98
N LEU A 77 -15.82 5.65 -10.66
CA LEU A 77 -14.80 5.34 -11.65
C LEU A 77 -13.40 5.22 -11.03
N PRO A 78 -12.59 4.25 -11.48
CA PRO A 78 -11.19 4.14 -11.10
C PRO A 78 -10.37 5.32 -11.63
N THR A 79 -9.39 5.73 -10.81
CA THR A 79 -8.44 6.79 -11.16
C THR A 79 -7.03 6.25 -11.35
N ALA A 80 -6.73 5.07 -10.82
CA ALA A 80 -5.44 4.42 -10.95
C ALA A 80 -5.63 2.90 -11.07
N PHE A 81 -4.63 2.25 -11.66
CA PHE A 81 -4.63 0.80 -11.90
C PHE A 81 -3.27 0.22 -11.55
N PHE A 82 -3.27 -0.96 -10.95
CA PHE A 82 -2.07 -1.75 -10.76
C PHE A 82 -2.11 -2.96 -11.68
N ASP A 83 -1.15 -2.99 -12.60
CA ASP A 83 -0.98 -4.09 -13.54
C ASP A 83 0.13 -5.00 -13.01
N LYS A 84 -0.25 -6.24 -12.70
CA LYS A 84 0.69 -7.26 -12.24
C LYS A 84 1.51 -7.76 -13.42
N GLU A 85 2.83 -7.79 -13.28
CA GLU A 85 3.70 -8.38 -14.30
C GLU A 85 3.62 -9.91 -14.23
N PHE A 86 3.46 -10.58 -15.37
CA PHE A 86 3.27 -12.04 -15.39
C PHE A 86 4.50 -12.83 -14.93
N PHE A 87 5.70 -12.34 -15.26
CA PHE A 87 6.98 -13.00 -14.96
C PHE A 87 7.67 -12.48 -13.70
N ASN A 88 7.28 -11.31 -13.21
CA ASN A 88 7.87 -10.71 -12.01
C ASN A 88 6.88 -10.77 -10.86
N SER A 89 7.40 -10.91 -9.63
CA SER A 89 6.56 -10.90 -8.42
C SER A 89 5.95 -9.51 -8.12
N GLY A 90 6.28 -8.49 -8.90
CA GLY A 90 5.84 -7.11 -8.77
C GLY A 90 4.84 -6.66 -9.83
N GLY A 91 4.78 -5.35 -10.05
CA GLY A 91 3.94 -4.74 -11.07
C GLY A 91 4.06 -3.23 -11.12
N THR A 92 3.30 -2.63 -12.03
CA THR A 92 3.30 -1.18 -12.25
C THR A 92 1.99 -0.57 -11.75
N LEU A 93 2.09 0.38 -10.83
CA LEU A 93 0.99 1.22 -10.40
C LEU A 93 0.92 2.46 -11.29
N LYS A 94 -0.11 2.52 -12.14
CA LYS A 94 -0.38 3.58 -13.12
C LYS A 94 -1.36 4.59 -12.52
N LEU A 95 -0.94 5.84 -12.44
CA LEU A 95 -1.73 6.96 -11.94
C LEU A 95 -2.17 7.87 -13.10
N PRO A 96 -3.11 8.82 -12.86
CA PRO A 96 -3.43 9.85 -13.83
C PRO A 96 -2.19 10.63 -14.27
N MET A 97 -2.28 11.27 -15.44
CA MET A 97 -1.20 12.09 -16.01
C MET A 97 0.09 11.32 -16.34
N GLY A 98 0.01 9.98 -16.44
CA GLY A 98 1.11 9.13 -16.87
C GLY A 98 2.15 8.82 -15.80
N PHE A 99 1.92 9.18 -14.52
CA PHE A 99 2.82 8.80 -13.44
C PHE A 99 2.78 7.30 -13.21
N ARG A 100 3.96 6.70 -13.01
CA ARG A 100 4.11 5.27 -12.78
C ARG A 100 5.01 5.04 -11.59
N PHE A 101 4.53 4.24 -10.63
CA PHE A 101 5.36 3.66 -9.60
C PHE A 101 5.56 2.19 -9.90
N TYR A 102 6.77 1.70 -9.68
CA TYR A 102 7.07 0.28 -9.79
C TYR A 102 7.06 -0.33 -8.40
N ILE A 103 6.37 -1.46 -8.24
CA ILE A 103 6.34 -2.19 -6.97
C ILE A 103 7.07 -3.49 -7.19
N GLN A 104 8.20 -3.64 -6.49
CA GLN A 104 8.98 -4.87 -6.55
C GLN A 104 8.74 -5.68 -5.28
N MET A 105 8.05 -6.80 -5.46
CA MET A 105 7.87 -7.76 -4.37
C MET A 105 8.98 -8.80 -4.42
N HIS A 106 9.50 -9.20 -3.27
CA HIS A 106 10.47 -10.30 -3.18
C HIS A 106 9.90 -11.41 -2.28
N PRO A 107 9.21 -12.43 -2.84
CA PRO A 107 8.51 -13.46 -2.04
C PRO A 107 9.41 -14.21 -1.05
N PHE A 108 10.69 -14.38 -1.39
CA PHE A 108 11.68 -15.10 -0.58
C PHE A 108 12.54 -14.18 0.29
N LYS A 109 12.39 -12.85 0.17
CA LYS A 109 13.14 -11.89 0.99
C LYS A 109 12.25 -11.26 2.04
N LYS A 110 12.85 -10.74 3.10
CA LYS A 110 12.15 -10.02 4.17
C LYS A 110 11.91 -8.55 3.83
N TYR A 111 11.92 -8.17 2.55
CA TYR A 111 11.68 -6.79 2.15
C TYR A 111 10.99 -6.69 0.77
N HIS A 112 10.30 -5.58 0.55
CA HIS A 112 9.68 -5.19 -0.72
C HIS A 112 10.00 -3.71 -0.98
N GLU A 113 9.81 -3.25 -2.21
CA GLU A 113 10.30 -1.94 -2.63
C GLU A 113 9.24 -1.22 -3.48
N LEU A 114 9.11 0.09 -3.27
CA LEU A 114 8.38 1.00 -4.14
C LEU A 114 9.39 1.94 -4.80
N LEU A 115 9.35 1.98 -6.13
CA LEU A 115 10.27 2.75 -6.94
C LEU A 115 9.53 3.78 -7.80
N TYR A 116 10.24 4.85 -8.13
CA TYR A 116 9.84 5.83 -9.14
C TYR A 116 11.01 6.05 -10.10
N GLY A 117 10.84 5.65 -11.36
CA GLY A 117 11.96 5.48 -12.27
C GLY A 117 12.93 4.42 -11.73
N ASN A 118 14.22 4.77 -11.62
CA ASN A 118 15.26 3.88 -11.09
C ASN A 118 15.53 4.09 -9.59
N GLU A 119 14.74 4.92 -8.92
CA GLU A 119 14.99 5.30 -7.54
C GLU A 119 14.04 4.59 -6.59
N ARG A 120 14.60 3.97 -5.55
CA ARG A 120 13.80 3.41 -4.46
C ARG A 120 13.33 4.53 -3.55
N LEU A 121 12.02 4.70 -3.45
CA LEU A 121 11.41 5.70 -2.58
C LEU A 121 11.11 5.13 -1.19
N ILE A 122 10.60 3.90 -1.15
CA ILE A 122 10.17 3.24 0.09
C ILE A 122 10.68 1.81 0.14
N LEU A 123 11.24 1.44 1.30
CA LEU A 123 11.57 0.07 1.65
C LEU A 123 10.55 -0.47 2.65
N TYR A 124 9.92 -1.59 2.31
CA TYR A 124 8.96 -2.30 3.15
C TYR A 124 9.66 -3.49 3.81
N LYS A 125 10.10 -3.37 5.06
CA LYS A 125 10.91 -4.39 5.73
C LYS A 125 10.10 -5.20 6.73
N GLN A 126 10.14 -6.52 6.60
CA GLN A 126 9.52 -7.43 7.55
C GLN A 126 10.47 -7.65 8.74
N LYS A 127 10.06 -7.24 9.95
CA LYS A 127 10.74 -7.62 11.18
C LYS A 127 10.13 -8.90 11.75
N SER A 128 10.98 -9.91 11.89
CA SER A 128 10.65 -11.13 12.61
C SER A 128 10.79 -10.84 14.12
N SER A 129 9.69 -10.78 14.85
CA SER A 129 9.70 -10.86 16.31
C SER A 129 9.00 -12.14 16.75
N ILE A 130 9.50 -12.75 17.83
CA ILE A 130 9.04 -14.01 18.42
C ILE A 130 7.51 -14.03 18.66
N LYS A 131 6.88 -12.86 18.87
CA LYS A 131 5.45 -12.77 19.21
C LYS A 131 4.56 -12.23 18.10
N LYS A 132 5.06 -11.41 17.16
CA LYS A 132 4.25 -10.81 16.06
C LYS A 132 5.13 -10.47 14.86
N LYS A 133 4.68 -10.81 13.64
CA LYS A 133 5.28 -10.29 12.40
C LYS A 133 4.90 -8.81 12.27
N LYS A 134 5.88 -7.92 12.19
CA LYS A 134 5.68 -6.48 11.93
C LYS A 134 6.22 -6.13 10.56
N LEU A 135 5.55 -5.23 9.85
CA LEU A 135 6.06 -4.64 8.62
C LEU A 135 6.41 -3.17 8.91
N GLU A 136 7.61 -2.77 8.53
CA GLU A 136 8.08 -1.38 8.62
C GLU A 136 8.07 -0.77 7.23
N ILE A 137 7.59 0.47 7.12
CA ILE A 137 7.62 1.29 5.91
C ILE A 137 8.69 2.35 6.15
N ILE A 138 9.79 2.29 5.43
CA ILE A 138 10.94 3.18 5.61
C ILE A 138 11.02 4.09 4.39
N ILE A 139 10.88 5.40 4.60
CA ILE A 139 11.03 6.41 3.55
C ILE A 139 12.53 6.62 3.30
N GLU A 140 13.00 6.29 2.10
CA GLU A 140 14.42 6.43 1.75
C GLU A 140 14.70 7.67 0.92
N LYS A 141 13.71 8.15 0.16
CA LYS A 141 13.83 9.35 -0.65
C LYS A 141 12.53 10.14 -0.68
N GLU A 142 12.64 11.46 -0.54
CA GLU A 142 11.53 12.39 -0.70
C GLU A 142 11.12 12.48 -2.16
N ASN A 143 9.82 12.55 -2.42
CA ASN A 143 9.30 12.63 -3.78
C ASN A 143 7.94 13.33 -3.82
N ASP A 144 7.83 14.40 -4.60
CA ASP A 144 6.60 15.21 -4.68
C ASP A 144 5.41 14.42 -5.22
N LYS A 145 5.63 13.45 -6.12
CA LYS A 145 4.54 12.63 -6.67
C LYS A 145 3.99 11.69 -5.60
N LEU A 146 4.87 11.13 -4.76
CA LEU A 146 4.47 10.35 -3.60
C LEU A 146 3.73 11.20 -2.56
N ASN A 147 4.22 12.40 -2.25
CA ASN A 147 3.58 13.31 -1.29
C ASN A 147 2.14 13.70 -1.72
N LYS A 148 1.95 13.93 -3.02
CA LYS A 148 0.64 14.21 -3.64
C LYS A 148 -0.28 12.99 -3.68
N ASN A 149 0.27 11.79 -3.60
CA ASN A 149 -0.46 10.52 -3.71
C ASN A 149 -0.09 9.60 -2.55
N ALA A 150 -0.27 10.07 -1.32
CA ALA A 150 0.18 9.36 -0.13
C ALA A 150 -0.36 7.93 0.01
N TRP A 151 -1.56 7.67 -0.51
CA TRP A 151 -2.16 6.34 -0.60
C TRP A 151 -1.27 5.31 -1.32
N VAL A 152 -0.39 5.74 -2.24
CA VAL A 152 0.58 4.89 -2.92
C VAL A 152 1.50 4.19 -1.93
N ALA A 153 1.84 4.85 -0.81
CA ALA A 153 2.67 4.24 0.23
C ALA A 153 1.95 3.07 0.94
N ALA A 154 0.62 3.09 1.04
CA ALA A 154 -0.17 2.01 1.64
C ALA A 154 -0.44 0.85 0.68
N PHE A 155 -0.40 1.08 -0.64
CA PHE A 155 -0.80 0.06 -1.60
C PHE A 155 0.09 -1.21 -1.57
N PRO A 156 1.43 -1.14 -1.47
CA PRO A 156 2.25 -2.33 -1.26
C PRO A 156 1.94 -3.09 0.04
N VAL A 157 1.49 -2.39 1.10
CA VAL A 157 1.04 -3.05 2.35
C VAL A 157 -0.17 -3.94 2.07
N TYR A 158 -1.14 -3.43 1.30
CA TYR A 158 -2.27 -4.22 0.83
C TYR A 158 -1.80 -5.47 0.04
N LEU A 159 -0.91 -5.31 -0.93
CA LEU A 159 -0.39 -6.45 -1.72
C LEU A 159 0.31 -7.51 -0.86
N ILE A 160 1.15 -7.09 0.08
CA ILE A 160 1.88 -7.99 1.01
C ILE A 160 0.91 -8.79 1.88
N GLN A 161 -0.17 -8.17 2.33
CA GLN A 161 -1.15 -8.84 3.18
C GLN A 161 -2.11 -9.73 2.39
N ALA A 162 -2.52 -9.29 1.20
CA ALA A 162 -3.33 -10.08 0.26
C ALA A 162 -2.58 -11.35 -0.18
N SER A 163 -1.27 -11.28 -0.44
CA SER A 163 -0.47 -12.47 -0.78
C SER A 163 -0.32 -13.49 0.36
N ARG A 164 -0.71 -13.11 1.59
CA ARG A 164 -0.66 -13.97 2.78
C ARG A 164 -2.04 -14.51 3.18
N ASN A 165 -3.09 -14.23 2.40
CA ASN A 165 -4.49 -14.51 2.75
C ASN A 165 -4.91 -13.97 4.12
N ASN A 166 -4.34 -12.83 4.55
CA ASN A 166 -4.59 -12.27 5.88
C ASN A 166 -5.42 -10.96 5.84
N PHE A 167 -6.14 -10.70 4.75
CA PHE A 167 -7.30 -9.83 4.79
C PHE A 167 -8.54 -10.65 5.06
#